data_AF-A0A524ABX9-F1
#
_entry.id   AF-A0A524ABX9-F1
#
_cell.length_a   1.000
_cell.length_b   1.000
_cell.length_c   1.000
_cell.angle_alpha   90.00
_cell.angle_beta   90.00
_cell.angle_gamma   90.00
#
_symmetry.space_group_name_H-M   'P 1'
#
loop_
_entity.id
_entity.type
_entity.pdbx_description
1 polymer ?
#
loop_
_entity_poly.entity_id
_entity_poly.type
_entity_poly.pdbx_seq_one_letter_code
_entity_poly.pdbx_strand_id
1 'polypeptide(L)' 'METIGQLLENSEREHGPRLALKMRSGLRLEKYTYHQLWKQAQCMAGLLQDRGMEKGDRVL' A
#
# COMPACT_ATOMS: atom_id res chain seq x y z
N MET A 1 6.82 8.06 -17.02
CA MET A 1 5.70 8.53 -16.19
C MET A 1 5.72 7.69 -14.93
N GLU A 2 5.89 8.30 -13.77
CA GLU A 2 5.95 7.58 -12.50
C GLU A 2 4.52 7.23 -12.05
N THR A 3 4.27 5.96 -11.74
CA THR A 3 2.98 5.52 -11.21
C THR A 3 2.93 5.70 -9.70
N ILE A 4 1.72 5.77 -9.11
CA ILE A 4 1.56 5.83 -7.65
C ILE A 4 2.23 4.61 -6.97
N GLY A 5 2.19 3.44 -7.61
CA GLY A 5 2.88 2.25 -7.10
C GLY A 5 4.40 2.43 -7.03
N GLN A 6 5.01 2.98 -8.08
CA GLN A 6 6.45 3.28 -8.12
C GLN A 6 6.84 4.35 -7.09
N LEU A 7 6.00 5.38 -6.91
CA LEU A 7 6.24 6.38 -5.88
C LEU A 7 6.25 5.77 -4.47
N LEU A 8 5.33 4.84 -4.19
CA LEU A 8 5.26 4.16 -2.88
C LEU A 8 6.45 3.22 -2.66
N GLU A 9 6.88 2.49 -3.69
CA GLU A 9 8.08 1.65 -3.65
C GLU A 9 9.34 2.48 -3.38
N ASN A 10 9.53 3.58 -4.10
CA ASN A 10 10.65 4.50 -3.90
C ASN A 10 10.63 5.10 -2.49
N SER A 11 9.46 5.53 -2.03
CA SER A 11 9.29 6.08 -0.67
C SER A 11 9.61 5.04 0.41
N GLU A 12 9.28 3.76 0.20
CA GLU A 12 9.66 2.69 1.13
C GLU A 12 11.18 2.52 1.22
N ARG A 13 11.87 2.51 0.08
CA ARG A 13 13.32 2.38 0.04
C ARG A 13 14.06 3.53 0.73
N GLU A 14 13.56 4.76 0.56
CA GLU A 14 14.21 5.95 1.11
C GLU A 14 13.79 6.25 2.56
N HIS A 15 12.56 5.89 2.94
CA HIS A 15 11.92 6.36 4.17
C HIS A 15 11.23 5.25 4.96
N GLY A 16 11.56 3.98 4.73
CA GLY A 16 10.86 2.80 5.27
C GLY A 16 10.35 2.91 6.71
N PRO A 17 11.19 3.25 7.71
CA PRO A 17 10.75 3.36 9.11
C PRO A 17 9.92 4.61 9.44
N ARG A 18 9.86 5.61 8.55
CA ARG A 18 9.10 6.85 8.77
C ARG A 18 7.62 6.59 8.62
N LEU A 19 6.85 7.32 9.41
CA LEU A 19 5.39 7.22 9.39
C LEU A 19 4.81 7.85 8.12
N ALA A 20 4.03 7.07 7.37
CA ALA A 20 3.42 7.47 6.11
C ALA A 20 1.92 7.80 6.26
N LEU A 21 1.21 7.02 7.09
CA LEU A 21 -0.23 7.13 7.24
C LEU A 21 -0.62 7.01 8.72
N LYS A 22 -1.49 7.92 9.16
CA LYS A 22 -2.27 7.77 10.40
C LYS A 22 -3.74 7.74 10.02
N MET A 23 -4.43 6.70 10.43
CA MET A 23 -5.85 6.54 10.15
C MET A 23 -6.59 6.21 11.44
N ARG A 24 -7.79 6.78 11.60
CA ARG A 24 -8.67 6.43 12.71
C ARG A 24 -9.70 5.43 12.20
N SER A 25 -9.71 4.24 12.80
CA SER A 25 -10.71 3.20 12.55
C SER A 25 -11.56 3.04 13.81
N GLY A 26 -12.70 3.74 13.84
CA GLY A 26 -13.54 3.88 15.03
C GLY A 26 -12.78 4.51 16.21
N LEU A 27 -12.59 3.76 17.29
CA LEU A 27 -11.84 4.19 18.47
C LEU A 27 -10.33 3.91 18.37
N ARG A 28 -9.87 3.16 17.37
CA ARG A 28 -8.46 2.78 17.20
C ARG A 28 -7.75 3.78 16.29
N LEU A 29 -6.52 4.15 16.68
CA LEU A 29 -5.60 4.89 15.82
C LEU A 29 -4.60 3.90 15.22
N GLU A 30 -4.70 3.69 13.93
CA GLU A 30 -3.75 2.90 13.16
C GLU A 30 -2.65 3.80 12.60
N LYS A 31 -1.44 3.27 12.61
CA LYS A 31 -0.23 3.96 12.15
C LYS A 31 0.52 3.00 11.23
N TYR A 32 0.82 3.48 10.02
CA TYR A 32 1.59 2.72 9.05
C TYR A 32 2.85 3.51 8.68
N THR A 33 3.99 2.87 8.87
CA THR A 33 5.24 3.31 8.25
C THR A 33 5.21 3.06 6.75
N TYR A 34 6.10 3.71 5.98
CA TYR A 34 6.21 3.44 4.54
C TYR A 34 6.48 1.95 4.26
N HIS A 35 7.29 1.30 5.08
CA HIS A 35 7.54 -0.14 4.99
C HIS A 35 6.27 -0.99 5.17
N GLN A 36 5.47 -0.67 6.21
CA GLN A 36 4.22 -1.40 6.46
C GLN A 36 3.18 -1.14 5.36
N LEU A 37 3.07 0.10 4.90
CA LEU A 37 2.11 0.49 3.86
C LEU A 37 2.42 -0.21 2.53
N TRP A 38 3.70 -0.22 2.12
CA TRP A 38 4.15 -0.92 0.91
C TRP A 38 3.90 -2.42 1.00
N LYS A 39 4.31 -3.05 2.11
CA LYS A 39 4.10 -4.49 2.32
C LYS A 39 2.61 -4.85 2.22
N GLN A 40 1.74 -4.05 2.82
CA GLN A 40 0.30 -4.32 2.77
C GLN A 40 -0.29 -4.10 1.38
N ALA A 41 0.18 -3.10 0.64
CA ALA A 41 -0.19 -2.91 -0.76
C ALA A 41 0.23 -4.10 -1.63
N GLN A 42 1.45 -4.63 -1.45
CA GLN A 42 1.93 -5.82 -2.15
C GLN A 42 1.09 -7.07 -1.81
N CYS A 43 0.77 -7.28 -0.52
CA CYS A 43 -0.09 -8.39 -0.11
C CYS A 43 -1.49 -8.30 -0.76
N MET A 44 -2.08 -7.10 -0.82
CA MET A 44 -3.38 -6.90 -1.47
C MET A 44 -3.29 -7.12 -2.98
N ALA A 45 -2.23 -6.61 -3.63
CA ALA A 45 -2.01 -6.81 -5.06
C ALA A 45 -1.88 -8.30 -5.40
N GLY A 46 -1.11 -9.06 -4.61
CA GLY A 46 -1.00 -10.52 -4.75
C GLY A 46 -2.36 -11.21 -4.59
N LEU A 47 -3.12 -10.85 -3.57
CA LEU A 47 -4.47 -11.41 -3.35
C LEU A 47 -5.43 -11.13 -4.52
N LEU A 48 -5.36 -9.94 -5.12
CA LEU A 48 -6.19 -9.60 -6.27
C LEU A 48 -5.77 -10.39 -7.52
N GLN A 49 -4.47 -10.54 -7.75
CA GLN A 49 -3.94 -11.38 -8.82
C GLN A 49 -4.34 -12.84 -8.64
N ASP A 50 -4.26 -13.38 -7.43
CA ASP A 50 -4.68 -14.75 -7.09
C ASP A 50 -6.18 -14.98 -7.32
N ARG A 51 -6.98 -13.90 -7.26
CA ARG A 51 -8.42 -13.91 -7.59
C ARG A 51 -8.70 -13.73 -9.09
N GLY A 52 -7.66 -13.69 -9.92
CA GLY A 52 -7.77 -13.55 -11.37
C GLY A 52 -8.05 -12.13 -11.84
N MET A 53 -7.77 -11.10 -11.03
CA MET A 53 -7.96 -9.71 -11.46
C MET A 53 -6.89 -9.31 -12.48
N GLU A 54 -7.32 -8.61 -13.52
CA GLU A 54 -6.47 -8.11 -14.59
C GLU A 54 -6.39 -6.58 -14.61
N LYS A 55 -5.42 -6.06 -15.36
CA LYS A 55 -5.25 -4.62 -15.53
C LYS A 55 -6.46 -4.03 -16.25
N GLY A 56 -7.13 -3.08 -15.61
CA GLY A 56 -8.34 -2.43 -16.12
C GLY A 56 -9.61 -2.87 -15.41
N ASP A 57 -9.53 -3.94 -14.62
CA ASP A 57 -10.61 -4.36 -13.76
C ASP A 57 -10.86 -3.35 -12.63
N ARG A 58 -12.12 -3.31 -12.17
CA ARG A 58 -12.52 -2.47 -11.05
C ARG A 58 -12.55 -3.29 -9.78
N VAL A 59 -11.97 -2.73 -8.72
CA VAL A 59 -11.99 -3.25 -7.35
C VAL A 59 -12.91 -2.36 -6.53
N LEU A 60 -13.80 -2.97 -5.72
CA LEU A 60 -14.67 -2.29 -4.76
C LEU A 60 -14.01 -2.21 -3.37
#